data_AF-A0A2H5UYL9-F1
#
_entry.id   AF-A0A2H5UYL9-F1
#
_cell.length_a   1.000
_cell.length_b   1.000
_cell.length_c   1.000
_cell.angle_alpha   90.00
_cell.angle_beta   90.00
_cell.angle_gamma   90.00
#
_symmetry.space_group_name_H-M   'P 1'
#
loop_
_entity.id
_entity.type
_entity.pdbx_description
1 polymer ?
#
loop_
_entity_poly.entity_id
_entity_poly.type
_entity_poly.pdbx_seq_one_letter_code
_entity_poly.pdbx_strand_id
1 'polypeptide(L)'
;METIHKCPLCGEAVTWVERQTGLYACLYTCIKITPLPKHLATRHREYLEEAKKIAPPIFYSALFFAALSILYLVLWPSNLIVPGASLAGVGFFLILGWIMRVRLIRRHRLPGLNSS
;
A
#
# COMPACT_ATOMS: atom_id res chain seq x y z
N MET A 1 2.17 19.67 -18.61
CA MET A 1 1.67 20.47 -17.48
C MET A 1 1.73 19.60 -16.24
N GLU A 2 2.72 19.80 -15.37
CA GLU A 2 2.77 19.08 -14.09
C GLU A 2 1.78 19.72 -13.13
N THR A 3 0.78 18.95 -12.71
CA THR A 3 -0.17 19.39 -11.69
C THR A 3 0.54 19.42 -10.33
N ILE A 4 0.65 20.60 -9.74
CA ILE A 4 1.23 20.76 -8.41
C ILE A 4 0.24 20.17 -7.40
N HIS A 5 0.68 19.17 -6.65
CA HIS A 5 -0.11 18.53 -5.60
C HIS A 5 0.51 18.77 -4.22
N LYS A 6 -0.26 18.54 -3.16
CA LYS A 6 0.26 18.60 -1.78
C LYS A 6 0.68 17.21 -1.30
N CYS A 7 1.83 17.14 -0.62
CA CYS A 7 2.29 15.93 0.03
C CYS A 7 1.27 15.51 1.12
N PRO A 8 0.85 14.23 1.17
CA PRO A 8 -0.14 13.78 2.16
C PRO A 8 0.38 13.85 3.62
N LEU A 9 1.70 13.91 3.81
CA LEU A 9 2.39 13.88 5.11
C LEU A 9 2.72 15.29 5.64
N CYS A 10 3.32 16.15 4.81
CA CYS A 10 3.80 17.48 5.20
C CYS A 10 3.11 18.66 4.51
N GLY A 11 2.27 18.42 3.49
CA GLY A 11 1.56 19.48 2.76
C GLY A 11 2.40 20.30 1.77
N GLU A 12 3.70 20.05 1.66
CA GLU A 12 4.58 20.70 0.68
C GLU A 12 4.13 20.40 -0.76
N ALA A 13 4.45 21.31 -1.68
CA ALA A 13 4.19 21.16 -3.11
C ALA A 13 5.06 20.04 -3.70
N VAL A 14 4.43 19.01 -4.25
CA VAL A 14 5.05 17.81 -4.81
C VAL A 14 4.41 17.45 -6.14
N THR A 15 5.13 16.66 -6.93
CA THR A 15 4.62 16.12 -8.20
C THR A 15 3.49 15.11 -7.96
N TRP A 16 2.69 14.83 -8.99
CA TRP A 16 1.65 13.79 -8.91
C TRP A 16 2.24 12.41 -8.55
N VAL A 17 3.40 12.08 -9.12
CA VAL A 17 4.10 10.81 -8.86
C VAL A 17 4.54 10.72 -7.40
N GLU A 18 5.06 11.81 -6.83
CA GLU A 18 5.41 11.88 -5.41
C GLU A 18 4.21 11.68 -4.51
N ARG A 19 3.08 12.32 -4.83
CA ARG A 19 1.84 12.14 -4.09
C ARG A 19 1.37 10.69 -4.14
N GLN A 20 1.39 10.04 -5.30
CA GLN A 20 1.01 8.63 -5.43
C GLN A 20 1.96 7.71 -4.65
N THR A 21 3.26 7.95 -4.74
CA THR A 21 4.25 7.15 -4.03
C THR A 21 4.12 7.30 -2.51
N GLY A 22 3.85 8.52 -2.02
CA GLY A 22 3.59 8.76 -0.61
C GLY A 22 2.26 8.17 -0.15
N LEU A 23 1.23 8.17 -1.00
CA LEU A 23 -0.06 7.55 -0.70
C LEU A 23 0.02 6.02 -0.69
N TYR A 24 0.80 5.42 -1.58
CA TYR A 24 0.89 3.97 -1.78
C TYR A 24 2.28 3.43 -1.43
N ALA A 25 2.94 3.99 -0.42
CA ALA A 25 4.30 3.61 -0.06
C ALA A 25 4.45 2.12 0.24
N CYS A 26 3.46 1.51 0.89
CA CYS A 26 3.42 0.05 1.12
C CYS A 26 3.47 -0.76 -0.19
N LEU A 27 2.76 -0.31 -1.23
CA LEU A 27 2.78 -1.00 -2.53
C LEU A 27 4.12 -0.79 -3.23
N TYR A 28 4.65 0.43 -3.20
CA TYR A 28 5.94 0.79 -3.80
C TYR A 28 7.14 0.11 -3.14
N THR A 29 7.07 -0.20 -1.84
CA THR A 29 8.14 -0.93 -1.14
C THR A 29 8.15 -2.41 -1.52
N CYS A 30 6.98 -2.98 -1.81
CA CYS A 30 6.85 -4.34 -2.33
C CYS A 30 7.17 -4.43 -3.82
N ILE A 31 6.75 -3.44 -4.60
CA ILE A 31 6.82 -3.42 -6.05
C ILE A 31 7.75 -2.28 -6.49
N LYS A 32 9.03 -2.61 -6.74
CA LYS A 32 10.07 -1.65 -7.16
C LYS A 32 9.95 -1.25 -8.65
N ILE A 33 8.76 -0.91 -9.14
CA ILE A 33 8.53 -0.56 -10.55
C ILE A 33 9.11 0.83 -10.90
N THR A 34 9.09 1.77 -9.95
CA THR A 34 9.52 3.16 -10.19
C THR A 34 10.51 3.63 -9.14
N PRO A 35 11.48 4.49 -9.50
CA PRO A 35 12.45 5.04 -8.55
C PRO A 35 11.73 5.83 -7.47
N LEU A 36 12.16 5.62 -6.22
CA LEU A 36 11.58 6.29 -5.07
C LEU A 36 11.82 7.80 -5.17
N PRO A 37 10.79 8.65 -5.03
CA PRO A 37 10.98 10.08 -5.15
C PRO A 37 11.91 10.63 -4.08
N LYS A 38 12.73 11.61 -4.47
CA LYS A 38 13.73 12.22 -3.58
C LYS A 38 13.08 12.83 -2.35
N HIS A 39 11.97 13.56 -2.51
CA HIS A 39 11.28 14.19 -1.38
C HIS A 39 10.86 13.18 -0.30
N LEU A 40 10.23 12.07 -0.69
CA LEU A 40 9.79 11.05 0.25
C LEU A 40 10.98 10.37 0.94
N ALA A 41 12.05 10.09 0.18
CA ALA A 41 13.25 9.45 0.69
C ALA A 41 14.05 10.33 1.68
N THR A 42 14.07 11.65 1.47
CA THR A 42 14.85 12.59 2.30
C THR A 42 14.06 13.16 3.47
N ARG A 43 12.80 13.55 3.27
CA ARG A 43 11.96 14.18 4.29
C ARG A 43 11.16 13.18 5.15
N HIS A 44 10.85 12.01 4.60
CA HIS A 44 9.94 11.03 5.22
C HIS A 44 10.54 9.63 5.28
N ARG A 45 11.82 9.55 5.67
CA ARG A 45 12.56 8.27 5.73
C ARG A 45 11.96 7.29 6.73
N GLU A 46 11.55 7.75 7.91
CA GLU A 46 10.94 6.91 8.96
C GLU A 46 9.63 6.25 8.47
N TYR A 47 8.78 7.04 7.79
CA TYR A 47 7.56 6.56 7.17
C TYR A 47 7.84 5.43 6.16
N LEU A 48 8.89 5.57 5.34
CA LEU A 48 9.30 4.55 4.37
C LEU A 48 9.86 3.29 5.03
N GLU A 49 10.64 3.43 6.09
CA GLU A 49 11.19 2.29 6.82
C GLU A 49 10.08 1.48 7.51
N GLU A 50 9.08 2.15 8.07
CA GLU A 50 7.92 1.48 8.67
C GLU A 50 7.03 0.83 7.59
N ALA A 51 6.80 1.51 6.46
CA ALA A 51 6.11 0.92 5.31
C ALA A 51 6.82 -0.35 4.78
N LYS A 52 8.16 -0.37 4.74
CA LYS A 52 8.95 -1.54 4.33
C LYS A 52 8.81 -2.74 5.28
N LYS A 53 8.57 -2.50 6.57
CA LYS A 53 8.40 -3.59 7.55
C LYS A 53 6.99 -4.18 7.49
N ILE A 54 5.98 -3.33 7.30
CA ILE A 54 4.57 -3.73 7.38
C ILE A 54 4.04 -4.29 6.05
N ALA A 55 4.48 -3.74 4.92
CA ALA A 55 3.89 -4.08 3.62
C ALA A 55 4.16 -5.51 3.13
N PRO A 56 5.37 -6.09 3.25
CA PRO A 56 5.67 -7.42 2.74
C PRO A 56 4.74 -8.52 3.26
N PRO A 57 4.50 -8.70 4.58
CA PRO A 57 3.65 -9.78 5.05
C PRO A 57 2.22 -9.66 4.51
N ILE A 58 1.67 -8.44 4.41
CA ILE A 58 0.32 -8.21 3.90
C ILE A 58 0.24 -8.52 2.40
N PHE A 59 1.19 -7.99 1.63
CA PHE A 59 1.19 -8.14 0.18
C PHE A 59 1.44 -9.59 -0.25
N TYR A 60 2.43 -10.26 0.33
CA TYR A 60 2.72 -11.65 0.00
C TYR A 60 1.63 -12.62 0.48
N SER A 61 0.97 -12.34 1.61
CA SER A 61 -0.19 -13.13 2.02
C SER A 61 -1.34 -12.98 1.03
N ALA A 62 -1.67 -11.76 0.60
CA ALA A 62 -2.71 -11.53 -0.40
C ALA A 62 -2.41 -12.25 -1.73
N LEU A 63 -1.16 -12.17 -2.20
CA LEU A 63 -0.70 -12.90 -3.39
C LEU A 63 -0.81 -14.41 -3.24
N PHE A 64 -0.43 -14.95 -2.08
CA PHE A 64 -0.53 -16.38 -1.79
C PHE A 64 -1.98 -16.87 -1.83
N PHE A 65 -2.91 -16.16 -1.17
CA PHE A 65 -4.33 -16.50 -1.22
C PHE A 65 -4.93 -16.36 -2.62
N ALA A 66 -4.51 -15.36 -3.40
CA ALA A 66 -4.93 -15.22 -4.79
C ALA A 66 -4.43 -16.38 -5.65
N ALA A 67 -3.16 -16.77 -5.50
CA ALA A 67 -2.56 -17.90 -6.19
C ALA A 67 -3.24 -19.23 -5.81
N LEU A 68 -3.53 -19.44 -4.53
CA LEU A 68 -4.30 -20.61 -4.07
C LEU A 68 -5.71 -20.63 -4.68
N SER A 69 -6.42 -19.50 -4.70
CA SER A 69 -7.76 -19.44 -5.30
C SER A 69 -7.74 -19.87 -6.77
N ILE A 70 -6.79 -19.35 -7.55
CA ILE A 70 -6.61 -19.71 -8.96
C ILE A 70 -6.24 -21.18 -9.11
N LEU A 71 -5.26 -21.67 -8.33
CA LEU A 71 -4.81 -23.06 -8.38
C LEU A 71 -5.95 -24.04 -8.07
N TYR A 72 -6.77 -23.75 -7.05
CA TYR A 72 -7.92 -24.59 -6.69
C TYR A 72 -9.04 -24.53 -7.74
N LEU A 73 -9.29 -23.38 -8.37
CA LEU A 73 -10.25 -23.29 -9.48
C LEU A 73 -9.81 -24.11 -10.70
N VAL A 74 -8.50 -24.16 -10.96
CA VAL A 74 -7.93 -24.95 -12.07
C VAL A 74 -7.94 -26.45 -11.78
N LEU A 75 -7.57 -26.85 -10.57
CA LEU A 75 -7.49 -28.27 -10.19
C LEU A 75 -8.86 -28.89 -9.85
N TRP A 76 -9.79 -28.10 -9.31
CA TRP A 76 -11.08 -28.60 -8.82
C TRP A 76 -12.23 -27.61 -9.06
N PRO A 77 -12.64 -27.40 -10.33
CA PRO A 77 -13.62 -26.37 -10.70
C PRO A 77 -15.02 -26.60 -10.12
N SER A 78 -15.36 -27.84 -9.74
CA SER A 78 -16.65 -28.18 -9.15
C SER A 78 -16.79 -27.78 -7.67
N ASN A 79 -15.69 -27.44 -6.98
CA ASN A 79 -15.71 -27.07 -5.57
C ASN A 79 -15.32 -25.60 -5.37
N LEU A 80 -16.32 -24.73 -5.27
CA LEU A 80 -16.14 -23.28 -5.11
C LEU A 80 -15.88 -22.85 -3.66
N ILE A 81 -15.97 -23.76 -2.68
CA ILE A 81 -15.82 -23.42 -1.26
C ILE A 81 -14.40 -22.90 -0.97
N VAL A 82 -13.37 -23.63 -1.45
CA VAL A 82 -11.96 -23.27 -1.21
C VAL A 82 -11.52 -22.02 -1.98
N PRO A 83 -11.88 -21.85 -3.27
CA PRO A 83 -11.68 -20.59 -3.98
C PRO A 83 -12.37 -19.40 -3.31
N GLY A 84 -13.61 -19.59 -2.85
CA GLY A 84 -14.40 -18.57 -2.15
C GLY A 84 -13.76 -18.14 -0.83
N ALA A 85 -13.33 -19.10 0.00
CA ALA A 85 -12.61 -18.82 1.24
C ALA A 85 -11.26 -18.12 0.96
N SER A 86 -10.56 -18.52 -0.09
CA SER A 86 -9.29 -17.89 -0.49
C SER A 86 -9.50 -16.45 -0.97
N LEU A 87 -10.54 -16.19 -1.77
CA LEU A 87 -10.95 -14.84 -2.18
C LEU A 87 -11.35 -13.96 -1.00
N ALA A 88 -12.06 -14.51 -0.01
CA ALA A 88 -12.35 -13.81 1.23
C ALA A 88 -11.07 -13.46 1.99
N GLY A 89 -10.08 -14.36 2.02
CA GLY A 89 -8.73 -14.10 2.52
C GLY A 89 -8.04 -12.94 1.80
N VAL A 90 -8.07 -12.90 0.46
CA VAL A 90 -7.54 -11.77 -0.32
C VAL A 90 -8.22 -10.47 0.08
N GLY A 91 -9.55 -10.45 0.15
CA GLY A 91 -10.32 -9.28 0.59
C GLY A 91 -9.91 -8.81 1.98
N PHE A 92 -9.74 -9.73 2.92
CA PHE A 92 -9.27 -9.41 4.28
C PHE A 92 -7.89 -8.74 4.27
N PHE A 93 -6.90 -9.26 3.54
CA PHE A 93 -5.57 -8.65 3.47
C PHE A 93 -5.57 -7.30 2.75
N LEU A 94 -6.46 -7.08 1.76
CA LEU A 94 -6.64 -5.77 1.13
C LEU A 94 -7.22 -4.74 2.11
N ILE A 95 -8.23 -5.12 2.89
CA ILE A 95 -8.80 -4.27 3.93
C ILE A 95 -7.76 -3.97 5.02
N LEU A 96 -7.02 -4.99 5.47
CA LEU A 96 -5.94 -4.83 6.44
C LEU A 96 -4.86 -3.87 5.91
N GLY A 97 -4.43 -4.05 4.65
CA GLY A 97 -3.49 -3.17 3.98
C GLY A 97 -3.99 -1.73 3.88
N TRP A 98 -5.28 -1.53 3.57
CA TRP A 98 -5.91 -0.21 3.56
C TRP A 98 -5.90 0.44 4.95
N ILE A 99 -6.30 -0.30 5.99
CA ILE A 99 -6.30 0.19 7.38
C ILE A 99 -4.88 0.58 7.80
N MET A 100 -3.90 -0.29 7.53
CA MET A 100 -2.50 -0.02 7.87
C MET A 100 -1.95 1.19 7.13
N ARG A 101 -2.28 1.35 5.84
CA ARG A 101 -1.95 2.55 5.05
C ARG A 101 -2.51 3.81 5.70
N VAL A 102 -3.80 3.84 6.03
CA VAL A 102 -4.45 5.00 6.66
C VAL A 102 -3.83 5.30 8.02
N ARG A 103 -3.57 4.27 8.84
CA ARG A 103 -2.91 4.42 10.14
C ARG A 103 -1.49 4.96 10.00
N LEU A 104 -0.71 4.45 9.04
CA LEU A 104 0.67 4.87 8.78
C LEU A 104 0.73 6.35 8.35
N ILE A 105 -0.15 6.75 7.42
CA ILE A 105 -0.25 8.14 6.98
C ILE A 105 -0.67 9.05 8.14
N ARG A 106 -1.68 8.67 8.93
CA ARG A 106 -2.12 9.48 10.08
C ARG A 106 -1.04 9.64 11.13
N ARG A 107 -0.29 8.58 11.44
CA ARG A 107 0.80 8.59 12.42
C ARG A 107 1.94 9.52 12.02
N HIS A 108 2.29 9.54 10.73
CA HIS A 108 3.40 10.33 10.18
C HIS A 108 2.98 11.67 9.57
N ARG A 109 1.71 12.04 9.70
CA ARG A 109 1.23 13.36 9.27
C ARG A 109 1.68 14.40 10.30
N LEU A 110 2.26 15.50 9.83
CA LEU A 110 2.68 16.57 10.73
C LEU A 110 1.45 17.19 11.44
N PRO A 111 1.51 17.42 12.77
CA PRO A 111 0.38 17.90 13.56
C PRO A 111 -0.12 19.31 13.21
N GLY A 112 0.62 20.08 12.40
CA GLY A 112 0.22 21.44 11.95
C GLY A 112 -0.70 21.49 10.72
N LEU A 113 -1.12 20.35 10.17
CA LEU A 113 -1.98 20.27 8.97
C LEU A 113 -3.47 20.09 9.26
N ASN A 114 -3.86 19.95 10.53
CA ASN A 114 -5.26 19.79 10.95
C ASN A 114 -5.91 21.13 11.32
N SER A 115 -5.19 22.25 11.23
CA SER A 115 -5.64 23.61 11.57
C SER A 115 -5.86 24.50 10.34
N SER A 116 -6.03 23.91 9.15
CA SER A 116 -6.27 24.62 7.87
C SER A 116 -7.53 24.13 7.20
#